data_AF-A0A5C7UZQ5-F1
#
_entry.id   AF-A0A5C7UZQ5-F1
#
_cell.length_a   1.000
_cell.length_b   1.000
_cell.length_c   1.000
_cell.angle_alpha   90.00
_cell.angle_beta   90.00
_cell.angle_gamma   90.00
#
_symmetry.space_group_name_H-M   'P 1'
#
loop_
_entity.id
_entity.type
_entity.pdbx_description
1 polymer ?
#
loop_
_entity_poly.entity_id
_entity_poly.type
_entity_poly.pdbx_seq_one_letter_code
_entity_poly.pdbx_strand_id
1 'polypeptide(L)'
;KVLVSYPLTDVAVLRIEAQGLPVVRLGDSKQLDVGDPVLAIGSPFGFENTVTVGVVSAKGRSLPDDSAVPFIQTDVAVNPGNSGGPLFNARGEVVGINSQIYSRSGGYQGVSFAIPIELARHVEQQLVAHGKVEHARLGVTIQSVNQALADSFKLPKPEGALVAQVEPGSAAERAGLKAGDVILRANGQAIVDSGDLPARIALARPGDKLALEVWRQGRPEQLSATLQGARPADTALAQGSAASHGKLGLSLRPLQADEKRQTRLDEGLVVEQASGAAALAGVQPGDVVLSINGQPASSVEKLRAVLAKADKSVALLIERDGQQLFVPVPLA
;
A
#
# COMPACT_ATOMS: atom_id res chain seq x y z
N LYS A 1 7.95 -30.58 -13.80
CA LYS A 1 8.58 -30.52 -12.45
C LYS A 1 8.49 -29.09 -11.93
N VAL A 2 8.03 -28.88 -10.69
CA VAL A 2 8.18 -27.57 -10.03
C VAL A 2 9.68 -27.31 -9.85
N LEU A 3 10.19 -26.19 -10.37
CA LEU A 3 11.57 -25.80 -10.09
C LEU A 3 11.64 -25.22 -8.66
N VAL A 4 10.90 -24.14 -8.43
CA VAL A 4 10.72 -23.48 -7.13
C VAL A 4 9.36 -22.76 -7.11
N SER A 5 8.73 -22.64 -5.95
CA SER A 5 7.59 -21.74 -5.69
C SER A 5 7.97 -20.69 -4.65
N TYR A 6 7.39 -19.48 -4.77
CA TYR A 6 7.63 -18.39 -3.83
C TYR A 6 6.31 -17.83 -3.26
N PRO A 7 5.92 -18.20 -2.02
CA PRO A 7 4.61 -17.87 -1.47
C PRO A 7 4.31 -16.36 -1.34
N LEU A 8 5.32 -15.53 -1.10
CA LEU A 8 5.16 -14.09 -0.80
C LEU A 8 4.74 -13.24 -2.00
N THR A 9 4.84 -13.78 -3.22
CA THR A 9 4.39 -13.14 -4.47
C THR A 9 3.36 -13.97 -5.24
N ASP A 10 2.97 -15.14 -4.73
CA ASP A 10 2.13 -16.12 -5.43
C ASP A 10 2.63 -16.47 -6.85
N VAL A 11 3.95 -16.66 -7.00
CA VAL A 11 4.59 -17.04 -8.28
C VAL A 11 5.43 -18.30 -8.11
N ALA A 12 5.33 -19.21 -9.10
CA ALA A 12 6.14 -20.42 -9.18
C ALA A 12 6.65 -20.63 -10.61
N VAL A 13 7.85 -21.21 -10.76
CA VAL A 13 8.42 -21.57 -12.06
C VAL A 13 8.38 -23.07 -12.23
N LEU A 14 7.80 -23.52 -13.35
CA LEU A 14 7.67 -24.93 -13.71
C LEU A 14 8.55 -25.24 -14.93
N ARG A 15 9.23 -26.39 -14.91
CA ARG A 15 9.92 -26.94 -16.08
C ARG A 15 9.14 -28.12 -16.65
N ILE A 16 8.90 -28.07 -17.96
CA ILE A 16 8.28 -29.13 -18.75
C ILE A 16 9.39 -29.73 -19.62
N GLU A 17 9.57 -31.05 -19.59
CA GLU A 17 10.55 -31.74 -20.46
C GLU A 17 9.91 -32.00 -21.84
N ALA A 18 9.76 -30.95 -22.63
CA ALA A 18 9.24 -31.01 -24.00
C ALA A 18 9.95 -29.98 -24.90
N GLN A 19 9.84 -30.15 -26.22
CA GLN A 19 10.44 -29.28 -27.23
C GLN A 19 9.37 -28.82 -28.23
N GLY A 20 9.61 -27.69 -28.90
CA GLY A 20 8.70 -27.16 -29.92
C GLY A 20 7.36 -26.63 -29.37
N LEU A 21 7.27 -26.35 -28.07
CA LEU A 21 6.06 -25.79 -27.47
C LEU A 21 5.79 -24.35 -27.99
N PRO A 22 4.53 -23.98 -28.26
CA PRO A 22 4.17 -22.60 -28.56
C PRO A 22 4.39 -21.72 -27.31
N VAL A 23 4.76 -20.45 -27.54
CA VAL A 23 4.97 -19.46 -26.47
C VAL A 23 4.15 -18.21 -26.71
N VAL A 24 3.68 -17.60 -25.62
CA VAL A 24 3.03 -16.30 -25.61
C VAL A 24 4.06 -15.17 -25.63
N ARG A 25 3.69 -14.01 -26.18
CA ARG A 25 4.51 -12.80 -26.08
C ARG A 25 4.24 -12.11 -24.76
N LEU A 26 5.28 -11.63 -24.08
CA LEU A 26 5.15 -10.79 -22.90
C LEU A 26 5.02 -9.32 -23.31
N GLY A 27 4.12 -8.58 -22.67
CA GLY A 27 3.92 -7.15 -22.84
C GLY A 27 4.61 -6.33 -21.75
N ASP A 28 4.07 -5.14 -21.53
CA ASP A 28 4.47 -4.21 -20.46
C ASP A 28 3.20 -3.73 -19.75
N SER A 29 3.06 -4.07 -18.46
CA SER A 29 1.88 -3.72 -17.68
C SER A 29 1.81 -2.23 -17.36
N LYS A 30 2.93 -1.49 -17.48
CA LYS A 30 3.01 -0.05 -17.19
C LYS A 30 2.39 0.79 -18.31
N GLN A 31 2.27 0.19 -19.50
CA GLN A 31 1.61 0.78 -20.67
C GLN A 31 0.09 0.53 -20.70
N LEU A 32 -0.45 -0.23 -19.74
CA LEU A 32 -1.90 -0.32 -19.55
C LEU A 32 -2.41 0.97 -18.92
N ASP A 33 -3.58 1.43 -19.33
CA ASP A 33 -4.36 2.45 -18.63
C ASP A 33 -5.71 1.94 -18.15
N VAL A 34 -6.31 2.66 -17.20
CA VAL A 34 -7.63 2.30 -16.66
C VAL A 34 -8.68 2.46 -17.76
N GLY A 35 -9.44 1.40 -18.02
CA GLY A 35 -10.34 1.28 -19.16
C GLY A 35 -9.78 0.49 -20.34
N ASP A 36 -8.48 0.14 -20.34
CA ASP A 36 -7.92 -0.68 -21.43
C ASP A 36 -8.56 -2.07 -21.48
N PRO A 37 -8.95 -2.56 -22.67
CA PRO A 37 -9.53 -3.89 -22.82
C PRO A 37 -8.49 -4.98 -22.59
N VAL A 38 -8.86 -5.94 -21.73
CA VAL A 38 -8.06 -7.11 -21.37
C VAL A 38 -8.89 -8.39 -21.45
N LEU A 39 -8.20 -9.52 -21.57
CA LEU A 39 -8.81 -10.85 -21.61
C LEU A 39 -8.02 -11.86 -20.76
N ALA A 40 -8.72 -12.76 -20.10
CA ALA A 40 -8.14 -13.88 -19.37
C ALA A 40 -8.44 -15.19 -20.09
N ILE A 41 -7.49 -16.13 -20.03
CA ILE A 41 -7.67 -17.50 -20.52
C ILE A 41 -7.33 -18.48 -19.39
N GLY A 42 -8.17 -19.47 -19.16
CA GLY A 42 -7.98 -20.47 -18.11
C GLY A 42 -8.96 -21.64 -18.17
N SER A 43 -9.03 -22.40 -17.07
CA SER A 43 -9.87 -23.59 -16.92
C SER A 43 -10.81 -23.47 -15.70
N PRO A 44 -11.69 -22.44 -15.63
CA PRO A 44 -12.63 -22.25 -14.52
C PRO A 44 -13.43 -23.52 -14.23
N PHE A 45 -13.42 -23.96 -12.97
CA PHE A 45 -14.13 -25.17 -12.52
C PHE A 45 -13.80 -26.46 -13.32
N GLY A 46 -12.67 -26.49 -14.04
CA GLY A 46 -12.29 -27.59 -14.94
C GLY A 46 -12.77 -27.45 -16.39
N PHE A 47 -13.49 -26.38 -16.76
CA PHE A 47 -13.87 -26.11 -18.15
C PHE A 47 -12.71 -25.49 -18.92
N GLU A 48 -11.89 -26.34 -19.54
CA GLU A 48 -10.68 -25.95 -20.28
C GLU A 48 -10.96 -24.94 -21.41
N ASN A 49 -9.95 -24.09 -21.67
CA ASN A 49 -9.95 -23.11 -22.77
C ASN A 49 -11.09 -22.07 -22.70
N THR A 50 -11.53 -21.71 -21.49
CA THR A 50 -12.48 -20.61 -21.30
C THR A 50 -11.76 -19.28 -21.47
N VAL A 51 -12.38 -18.37 -22.24
CA VAL A 51 -11.93 -16.97 -22.39
C VAL A 51 -12.95 -16.05 -21.73
N THR A 52 -12.48 -15.10 -20.92
CA THR A 52 -13.29 -14.02 -20.36
C THR A 52 -12.67 -12.67 -20.71
N VAL A 53 -13.51 -11.65 -20.92
CA VAL A 53 -13.10 -10.30 -21.36
C VAL A 53 -13.58 -9.26 -20.36
N GLY A 54 -12.86 -8.15 -20.29
CA GLY A 54 -13.12 -7.03 -19.38
C GLY A 54 -12.17 -5.87 -19.66
N VAL A 55 -11.98 -5.02 -18.67
CA VAL A 55 -11.07 -3.86 -18.69
C VAL A 55 -10.15 -3.84 -17.48
N VAL A 56 -9.08 -3.06 -17.56
CA VAL A 56 -8.29 -2.65 -16.39
C VAL A 56 -9.13 -1.69 -15.56
N SER A 57 -9.56 -2.10 -14.36
CA SER A 57 -10.36 -1.28 -13.44
C SER A 57 -9.50 -0.37 -12.55
N ALA A 58 -8.29 -0.82 -12.19
CA ALA A 58 -7.30 -0.03 -11.46
C ALA A 58 -5.89 -0.65 -11.61
N LYS A 59 -4.85 0.12 -11.27
CA LYS A 59 -3.45 -0.32 -11.23
C LYS A 59 -2.91 -0.19 -9.80
N GLY A 60 -1.88 -0.97 -9.45
CA GLY A 60 -1.16 -0.81 -8.19
C GLY A 60 -1.97 -1.12 -6.92
N ARG A 61 -3.00 -1.97 -7.01
CA ARG A 61 -3.78 -2.37 -5.83
C ARG A 61 -2.94 -3.27 -4.93
N SER A 62 -2.64 -2.79 -3.73
CA SER A 62 -2.18 -3.65 -2.64
C SER A 62 -3.38 -4.25 -1.91
N LEU A 63 -3.27 -5.50 -1.47
CA LEU A 63 -4.34 -6.23 -0.78
C LEU A 63 -3.99 -6.45 0.70
N PRO A 64 -4.98 -6.75 1.57
CA PRO A 64 -4.73 -6.93 3.01
C PRO A 64 -4.06 -8.26 3.40
N ASP A 65 -3.50 -9.00 2.44
CA ASP A 65 -2.99 -10.38 2.60
C ASP A 65 -1.47 -10.44 2.83
N ASP A 66 -0.87 -9.35 3.31
CA ASP A 66 0.57 -9.13 3.49
C ASP A 66 1.44 -9.34 2.22
N SER A 67 0.83 -9.53 1.05
CA SER A 67 1.57 -9.60 -0.20
C SER A 67 2.00 -8.20 -0.63
N ALA A 68 3.31 -8.01 -0.85
CA ALA A 68 3.86 -6.77 -1.39
C ALA A 68 3.60 -6.63 -2.92
N VAL A 69 2.51 -7.22 -3.41
CA VAL A 69 2.16 -7.33 -4.83
C VAL A 69 1.30 -6.13 -5.25
N PRO A 70 1.73 -5.34 -6.26
CA PRO A 70 0.96 -4.22 -6.78
C PRO A 70 -0.02 -4.69 -7.86
N PHE A 71 -1.10 -5.37 -7.47
CA PHE A 71 -2.02 -6.02 -8.39
C PHE A 71 -2.64 -5.06 -9.42
N ILE A 72 -2.82 -5.57 -10.63
CA ILE A 72 -3.74 -5.01 -11.63
C ILE A 72 -5.14 -5.46 -11.22
N GLN A 73 -6.06 -4.51 -11.01
CA GLN A 73 -7.48 -4.82 -10.79
C GLN A 73 -8.20 -4.83 -12.14
N THR A 74 -9.07 -5.80 -12.34
CA THR A 74 -9.84 -5.97 -13.56
C THR A 74 -11.18 -6.63 -13.27
N ASP A 75 -12.17 -6.43 -14.15
CA ASP A 75 -13.47 -7.08 -14.14
C ASP A 75 -13.54 -8.29 -15.09
N VAL A 76 -12.41 -8.82 -15.59
CA VAL A 76 -12.44 -10.16 -16.20
C VAL A 76 -12.96 -11.17 -15.18
N ALA A 77 -13.89 -12.03 -15.61
CA ALA A 77 -14.43 -13.07 -14.75
C ALA A 77 -13.37 -14.14 -14.44
N VAL A 78 -12.78 -14.05 -13.25
CA VAL A 78 -11.81 -15.01 -12.69
C VAL A 78 -12.52 -15.85 -11.63
N ASN A 79 -12.42 -17.17 -11.77
CA ASN A 79 -12.94 -18.16 -10.81
C ASN A 79 -11.87 -19.24 -10.57
N PRO A 80 -11.97 -20.07 -9.51
CA PRO A 80 -11.04 -21.18 -9.28
C PRO A 80 -10.79 -22.01 -10.54
N GLY A 81 -9.51 -22.19 -10.90
CA GLY A 81 -9.09 -22.77 -12.19
C GLY A 81 -8.60 -21.75 -13.24
N ASN A 82 -8.72 -20.44 -12.98
CA ASN A 82 -8.03 -19.39 -13.76
C ASN A 82 -6.70 -18.93 -13.14
N SER A 83 -6.47 -19.21 -11.85
CA SER A 83 -5.24 -18.82 -11.15
C SER A 83 -4.00 -19.42 -11.83
N GLY A 84 -2.97 -18.61 -12.03
CA GLY A 84 -1.79 -18.92 -12.85
C GLY A 84 -1.98 -18.72 -14.35
N GLY A 85 -3.20 -18.49 -14.83
CA GLY A 85 -3.50 -18.18 -16.23
C GLY A 85 -3.11 -16.75 -16.63
N PRO A 86 -2.81 -16.49 -17.91
CA PRO A 86 -2.43 -15.16 -18.39
C PRO A 86 -3.61 -14.17 -18.43
N LEU A 87 -3.31 -12.91 -18.12
CA LEU A 87 -4.09 -11.74 -18.50
C LEU A 87 -3.40 -11.09 -19.72
N PHE A 88 -4.08 -10.99 -20.85
CA PHE A 88 -3.56 -10.34 -22.06
C PHE A 88 -4.17 -8.96 -22.28
N ASN A 89 -3.41 -8.08 -22.93
CA ASN A 89 -3.93 -6.88 -23.57
C ASN A 89 -4.54 -7.19 -24.95
N ALA A 90 -5.17 -6.20 -25.58
CA ALA A 90 -5.76 -6.32 -26.92
C ALA A 90 -4.78 -6.67 -28.07
N ARG A 91 -3.46 -6.67 -27.84
CA ARG A 91 -2.43 -7.10 -28.81
C ARG A 91 -2.06 -8.58 -28.67
N GLY A 92 -2.67 -9.29 -27.72
CA GLY A 92 -2.34 -10.69 -27.40
C GLY A 92 -0.99 -10.83 -26.69
N GLU A 93 -0.59 -9.80 -25.93
CA GLU A 93 0.62 -9.81 -25.10
C GLU A 93 0.23 -10.00 -23.64
N VAL A 94 0.92 -10.88 -22.90
CA VAL A 94 0.67 -11.11 -21.48
C VAL A 94 1.16 -9.91 -20.67
N VAL A 95 0.25 -9.28 -19.95
CA VAL A 95 0.49 -8.12 -19.09
C VAL A 95 0.37 -8.44 -17.59
N GLY A 96 -0.20 -9.59 -17.25
CA GLY A 96 -0.20 -10.12 -15.88
C GLY A 96 -0.56 -11.59 -15.78
N ILE A 97 -0.51 -12.13 -14.56
CA ILE A 97 -0.92 -13.49 -14.20
C ILE A 97 -2.12 -13.39 -13.27
N ASN A 98 -3.26 -13.98 -13.64
CA ASN A 98 -4.45 -14.02 -12.79
C ASN A 98 -4.13 -14.78 -11.50
N SER A 99 -4.41 -14.21 -10.33
CA SER A 99 -4.14 -14.84 -9.04
C SER A 99 -5.44 -15.06 -8.26
N GLN A 100 -6.10 -13.98 -7.84
CA GLN A 100 -7.22 -14.02 -6.90
C GLN A 100 -8.36 -13.06 -7.24
N ILE A 101 -9.45 -13.13 -6.48
CA ILE A 101 -10.63 -12.26 -6.56
C ILE A 101 -10.94 -11.67 -5.19
N TYR A 102 -11.58 -10.49 -5.17
CA TYR A 102 -12.30 -10.06 -3.96
C TYR A 102 -13.67 -10.72 -3.96
N SER A 103 -13.94 -11.60 -2.99
CA SER A 103 -15.24 -12.27 -2.88
C SER A 103 -15.62 -12.56 -1.43
N ARG A 104 -16.92 -12.37 -1.12
CA ARG A 104 -17.53 -12.82 0.14
C ARG A 104 -18.20 -14.20 0.03
N SER A 105 -18.38 -14.72 -1.18
CA SER A 105 -19.06 -16.00 -1.45
C SER A 105 -18.13 -17.09 -2.01
N GLY A 106 -16.89 -16.74 -2.36
CA GLY A 106 -15.95 -17.61 -3.09
C GLY A 106 -16.11 -17.62 -4.61
N GLY A 107 -17.17 -17.00 -5.15
CA GLY A 107 -17.35 -16.80 -6.59
C GLY A 107 -17.00 -15.39 -7.05
N TYR A 108 -16.79 -15.19 -8.35
CA TYR A 108 -16.56 -13.87 -8.95
C TYR A 108 -17.68 -12.85 -8.62
N GLN A 109 -17.29 -11.62 -8.25
CA GLN A 109 -18.21 -10.52 -7.86
C GLN A 109 -17.86 -9.17 -8.52
N GLY A 110 -17.23 -9.17 -9.71
CA GLY A 110 -16.86 -7.92 -10.41
C GLY A 110 -15.44 -7.41 -10.12
N VAL A 111 -14.67 -8.11 -9.29
CA VAL A 111 -13.36 -7.64 -8.82
C VAL A 111 -12.35 -8.79 -8.81
N SER A 112 -11.47 -8.79 -9.82
CA SER A 112 -10.38 -9.74 -10.01
C SER A 112 -9.02 -9.04 -9.94
N PHE A 113 -7.98 -9.79 -9.58
CA PHE A 113 -6.62 -9.30 -9.42
C PHE A 113 -5.59 -10.15 -10.18
N ALA A 114 -4.68 -9.47 -10.88
CA ALA A 114 -3.57 -10.09 -11.59
C ALA A 114 -2.22 -9.51 -11.15
N ILE A 115 -1.23 -10.38 -10.99
CA ILE A 115 0.17 -10.04 -10.69
C ILE A 115 0.79 -9.42 -11.95
N PRO A 116 1.41 -8.22 -11.90
CA PRO A 116 2.06 -7.63 -13.08
C PRO A 116 3.16 -8.52 -13.67
N ILE A 117 3.25 -8.55 -15.00
CA ILE A 117 4.19 -9.44 -15.70
C ILE A 117 5.67 -9.13 -15.39
N GLU A 118 5.99 -7.88 -15.04
CA GLU A 118 7.33 -7.47 -14.63
C GLU A 118 7.74 -8.11 -13.31
N LEU A 119 6.81 -8.23 -12.35
CA LEU A 119 7.07 -8.88 -11.07
C LEU A 119 7.22 -10.39 -11.25
N ALA A 120 6.34 -11.01 -12.04
CA ALA A 120 6.44 -12.43 -12.37
C ALA A 120 7.78 -12.77 -13.06
N ARG A 121 8.20 -11.95 -14.03
CA ARG A 121 9.52 -12.09 -14.70
C ARG A 121 10.69 -11.83 -13.74
N HIS A 122 10.58 -10.87 -12.83
CA HIS A 122 11.63 -10.60 -11.85
C HIS A 122 11.82 -11.78 -10.89
N VAL A 123 10.72 -12.37 -10.41
CA VAL A 123 10.72 -13.59 -9.60
C VAL A 123 11.28 -14.77 -10.38
N GLU A 124 10.85 -14.97 -11.63
CA GLU A 124 11.35 -16.04 -12.50
C GLU A 124 12.87 -15.97 -12.69
N GLN A 125 13.40 -14.79 -13.01
CA GLN A 125 14.84 -14.56 -13.15
C GLN A 125 15.62 -14.88 -11.86
N GLN A 126 15.13 -14.45 -10.69
CA GLN A 126 15.76 -14.79 -9.40
C GLN A 126 15.72 -16.30 -9.11
N LEU A 127 14.57 -16.95 -9.34
CA LEU A 127 14.40 -18.38 -9.10
C LEU A 127 15.27 -19.24 -10.02
N VAL A 128 15.39 -18.88 -11.29
CA VAL A 128 16.24 -19.59 -12.27
C VAL A 128 17.73 -19.38 -11.97
N ALA A 129 18.15 -18.16 -11.58
CA ALA A 129 19.55 -17.84 -11.34
C ALA A 129 20.07 -18.28 -9.96
N HIS A 130 19.22 -18.29 -8.93
CA HIS A 130 19.64 -18.40 -7.52
C HIS A 130 18.85 -19.43 -6.71
N GLY A 131 17.76 -19.99 -7.24
CA GLY A 131 16.90 -20.96 -6.54
C GLY A 131 16.06 -20.38 -5.39
N LYS A 132 16.13 -19.06 -5.16
CA LYS A 132 15.39 -18.32 -4.13
C LYS A 132 15.11 -16.88 -4.61
N VAL A 133 14.08 -16.25 -4.06
CA VAL A 133 13.80 -14.83 -4.24
C VAL A 133 14.19 -14.07 -2.97
N GLU A 134 14.89 -12.96 -3.11
CA GLU A 134 15.17 -12.02 -2.03
C GLU A 134 14.38 -10.73 -2.23
N HIS A 135 13.54 -10.40 -1.25
CA HIS A 135 12.70 -9.20 -1.28
C HIS A 135 13.38 -8.04 -0.56
N ALA A 136 13.44 -6.90 -1.24
CA ALA A 136 13.72 -5.63 -0.58
C ALA A 136 12.54 -5.17 0.28
N ARG A 137 12.84 -4.47 1.37
CA ARG A 137 11.87 -3.67 2.15
C ARG A 137 12.47 -2.34 2.58
N LEU A 138 11.61 -1.33 2.63
CA LEU A 138 11.91 0.00 3.18
C LEU A 138 11.61 0.06 4.69
N GLY A 139 10.47 -0.52 5.10
CA GLY A 139 10.02 -0.61 6.49
C GLY A 139 9.21 0.60 6.94
N VAL A 140 8.07 0.81 6.26
CA VAL A 140 7.12 1.89 6.50
C VAL A 140 5.70 1.36 6.35
N THR A 141 4.81 1.83 7.22
CA THR A 141 3.35 1.77 7.02
C THR A 141 2.96 3.01 6.23
N ILE A 142 2.22 2.83 5.14
CA ILE A 142 1.81 3.93 4.24
C ILE A 142 0.29 3.96 4.03
N GLN A 143 -0.21 5.12 3.66
CA GLN A 143 -1.61 5.35 3.29
C GLN A 143 -1.72 6.29 2.07
N SER A 144 -2.84 6.19 1.36
CA SER A 144 -3.17 7.09 0.25
C SER A 144 -3.45 8.51 0.76
N VAL A 145 -3.10 9.52 -0.05
CA VAL A 145 -3.39 10.93 0.26
C VAL A 145 -4.73 11.33 -0.36
N ASN A 146 -5.74 11.63 0.46
CA ASN A 146 -6.96 12.30 0.00
C ASN A 146 -6.84 13.84 0.13
N GLN A 147 -7.80 14.59 -0.41
CA GLN A 147 -7.75 16.06 -0.40
C GLN A 147 -7.67 16.65 1.03
N ALA A 148 -8.33 16.04 2.02
CA ALA A 148 -8.31 16.54 3.39
C ALA A 148 -6.95 16.34 4.08
N LEU A 149 -6.24 15.25 3.75
CA LEU A 149 -4.83 15.04 4.14
C LEU A 149 -3.91 16.00 3.37
N ALA A 150 -4.12 16.19 2.07
CA ALA A 150 -3.34 17.12 1.25
C ALA A 150 -3.41 18.55 1.82
N ASP A 151 -4.61 19.04 2.14
CA ASP A 151 -4.84 20.34 2.77
C ASP A 151 -4.13 20.43 4.15
N SER A 152 -4.21 19.36 4.97
CA SER A 152 -3.57 19.31 6.30
C SER A 152 -2.04 19.40 6.25
N PHE A 153 -1.41 18.73 5.27
CA PHE A 153 0.04 18.74 5.04
C PHE A 153 0.51 19.85 4.09
N LYS A 154 -0.41 20.70 3.62
CA LYS A 154 -0.17 21.78 2.64
C LYS A 154 0.43 21.29 1.32
N LEU A 155 0.09 20.07 0.91
CA LEU A 155 0.48 19.54 -0.39
C LEU A 155 -0.20 20.31 -1.53
N PRO A 156 0.45 20.47 -2.69
CA PRO A 156 -0.15 21.11 -3.85
C PRO A 156 -1.25 20.23 -4.51
N LYS A 157 -1.27 18.93 -4.22
CA LYS A 157 -2.19 17.93 -4.77
C LYS A 157 -2.39 16.73 -3.83
N PRO A 158 -3.52 16.01 -3.93
CA PRO A 158 -3.72 14.72 -3.25
C PRO A 158 -3.04 13.57 -4.01
N GLU A 159 -1.72 13.60 -4.07
CA GLU A 159 -0.87 12.59 -4.72
C GLU A 159 0.24 12.16 -3.73
N GLY A 160 0.71 10.91 -3.85
CA GLY A 160 1.84 10.38 -3.07
C GLY A 160 1.48 9.30 -2.04
N ALA A 161 2.53 8.78 -1.38
CA ALA A 161 2.41 7.81 -0.29
C ALA A 161 2.71 8.49 1.06
N LEU A 162 1.68 8.71 1.88
CA LEU A 162 1.85 9.27 3.22
C LEU A 162 2.36 8.18 4.17
N VAL A 163 3.52 8.43 4.78
CA VAL A 163 4.12 7.55 5.80
C VAL A 163 3.35 7.73 7.11
N ALA A 164 2.58 6.71 7.48
CA ALA A 164 1.87 6.66 8.76
C ALA A 164 2.81 6.24 9.91
N GLN A 165 3.70 5.27 9.64
CA GLN A 165 4.65 4.73 10.61
C GLN A 165 5.99 4.43 9.94
N VAL A 166 7.06 4.57 10.70
CA VAL A 166 8.41 4.10 10.34
C VAL A 166 8.80 3.01 11.31
N GLU A 167 9.18 1.84 10.81
CA GLU A 167 9.57 0.73 11.69
C GLU A 167 10.92 1.00 12.37
N PRO A 168 11.08 0.72 13.68
CA PRO A 168 12.36 0.84 14.36
C PRO A 168 13.44 -0.05 13.75
N GLY A 169 14.66 0.50 13.58
CA GLY A 169 15.78 -0.19 12.97
C GLY A 169 15.61 -0.52 11.49
N SER A 170 14.69 0.13 10.78
CA SER A 170 14.41 -0.11 9.35
C SER A 170 15.38 0.60 8.38
N ALA A 171 15.24 0.33 7.09
CA ALA A 171 15.92 1.12 6.06
C ALA A 171 15.40 2.56 5.99
N ALA A 172 14.11 2.76 6.28
CA ALA A 172 13.46 4.07 6.33
C ALA A 172 13.95 4.93 7.51
N GLU A 173 14.02 4.36 8.71
CA GLU A 173 14.53 5.06 9.89
C GLU A 173 15.98 5.51 9.68
N ARG A 174 16.85 4.63 9.17
CA ARG A 174 18.25 4.95 8.84
C ARG A 174 18.37 6.00 7.72
N ALA A 175 17.39 6.09 6.82
CA ALA A 175 17.32 7.12 5.80
C ALA A 175 16.76 8.47 6.32
N GLY A 176 16.30 8.51 7.58
CA GLY A 176 15.70 9.69 8.19
C GLY A 176 14.27 9.98 7.73
N LEU A 177 13.53 9.00 7.21
CA LEU A 177 12.07 9.09 7.02
C LEU A 177 11.35 9.22 8.37
N LYS A 178 10.19 9.86 8.37
CA LYS A 178 9.37 10.12 9.56
C LYS A 178 7.88 9.94 9.24
N ALA A 179 7.09 9.63 10.26
CA ALA A 179 5.63 9.71 10.16
C ALA A 179 5.21 11.14 9.81
N GLY A 180 4.28 11.28 8.85
CA GLY A 180 3.87 12.57 8.29
C GLY A 180 4.67 13.06 7.09
N ASP A 181 5.71 12.33 6.66
CA ASP A 181 6.32 12.53 5.34
C ASP A 181 5.38 11.99 4.25
N VAL A 182 5.28 12.69 3.12
CA VAL A 182 4.59 12.17 1.92
C VAL A 182 5.61 11.93 0.82
N ILE A 183 5.80 10.67 0.43
CA ILE A 183 6.75 10.30 -0.63
C ILE A 183 6.11 10.64 -1.98
N LEU A 184 6.73 11.58 -2.71
CA LEU A 184 6.27 12.11 -4.00
C LEU A 184 6.98 11.46 -5.19
N ARG A 185 8.24 11.05 -5.02
CA ARG A 185 9.01 10.33 -6.06
C ARG A 185 9.87 9.24 -5.45
N ALA A 186 10.07 8.17 -6.21
CA ALA A 186 11.06 7.13 -5.91
C ALA A 186 11.85 6.79 -7.18
N ASN A 187 13.19 6.82 -7.09
CA ASN A 187 14.13 6.68 -8.21
C ASN A 187 13.78 7.58 -9.41
N GLY A 188 13.42 8.85 -9.13
CA GLY A 188 13.07 9.84 -10.14
C GLY A 188 11.68 9.68 -10.78
N GLN A 189 10.93 8.62 -10.48
CA GLN A 189 9.58 8.39 -10.98
C GLN A 189 8.53 8.80 -9.93
N ALA A 190 7.40 9.36 -10.37
CA ALA A 190 6.36 9.87 -9.48
C ALA A 190 5.64 8.75 -8.71
N ILE A 191 5.18 9.08 -7.50
CA ILE A 191 4.22 8.32 -6.70
C ILE A 191 2.91 9.09 -6.80
N VAL A 192 1.93 8.55 -7.53
CA VAL A 192 0.59 9.14 -7.68
C VAL A 192 -0.30 8.59 -6.56
N ASP A 193 -0.28 7.28 -6.36
CA ASP A 193 -0.96 6.61 -5.24
C ASP A 193 0.06 5.91 -4.33
N SER A 194 -0.33 5.69 -3.06
CA SER A 194 0.35 4.81 -2.12
C SER A 194 0.85 3.48 -2.71
N GLY A 195 0.06 2.81 -3.56
CA GLY A 195 0.41 1.53 -4.18
C GLY A 195 1.65 1.56 -5.10
N ASP A 196 2.02 2.74 -5.63
CA ASP A 196 3.19 2.89 -6.49
C ASP A 196 4.51 2.63 -5.75
N LEU A 197 4.56 2.88 -4.43
CA LEU A 197 5.80 2.71 -3.66
C LEU A 197 6.13 1.22 -3.40
N PRO A 198 5.21 0.38 -2.88
CA PRO A 198 5.41 -1.07 -2.82
C PRO A 198 5.76 -1.66 -4.19
N ALA A 199 5.10 -1.21 -5.26
CA ALA A 199 5.36 -1.70 -6.62
C ALA A 199 6.82 -1.54 -7.06
N ARG A 200 7.46 -0.45 -6.63
CA ARG A 200 8.86 -0.14 -6.93
C ARG A 200 9.83 -0.93 -6.07
N ILE A 201 9.49 -1.11 -4.80
CA ILE A 201 10.29 -1.88 -3.84
C ILE A 201 10.26 -3.38 -4.20
N ALA A 202 9.13 -3.90 -4.68
CA ALA A 202 8.97 -5.30 -5.10
C ALA A 202 9.87 -5.73 -6.29
N LEU A 203 10.41 -4.77 -7.05
CA LEU A 203 11.35 -5.01 -8.16
C LEU A 203 12.82 -4.70 -7.78
N ALA A 204 13.07 -4.32 -6.53
CA ALA A 204 14.40 -4.00 -6.01
C ALA A 204 14.93 -5.15 -5.14
N ARG A 205 16.26 -5.22 -5.01
CA ARG A 205 16.95 -6.23 -4.18
C ARG A 205 17.44 -5.62 -2.87
N PRO A 206 17.67 -6.43 -1.83
CA PRO A 206 18.37 -5.99 -0.63
C PRO A 206 19.73 -5.37 -0.99
N GLY A 207 20.06 -4.23 -0.39
CA GLY A 207 21.25 -3.44 -0.68
C GLY A 207 21.12 -2.42 -1.81
N ASP A 208 20.09 -2.50 -2.66
CA ASP A 208 19.84 -1.47 -3.68
C ASP A 208 19.50 -0.13 -3.00
N LYS A 209 19.96 0.98 -3.58
CA LYS A 209 19.65 2.34 -3.13
C LYS A 209 18.33 2.82 -3.73
N LEU A 210 17.48 3.38 -2.89
CA LEU A 210 16.22 4.02 -3.25
C LEU A 210 16.33 5.52 -2.97
N ALA A 211 16.43 6.32 -4.03
CA ALA A 211 16.37 7.78 -3.95
C ALA A 211 14.90 8.20 -3.80
N LEU A 212 14.60 9.02 -2.81
CA LEU A 212 13.25 9.44 -2.44
C LEU A 212 13.14 10.96 -2.41
N GLU A 213 12.12 11.50 -3.08
CA GLU A 213 11.68 12.88 -2.88
C GLU A 213 10.46 12.85 -1.97
N VAL A 214 10.54 13.54 -0.83
CA VAL A 214 9.48 13.56 0.19
C VAL A 214 9.01 14.98 0.46
N TRP A 215 7.72 15.15 0.69
CA TRP A 215 7.15 16.36 1.24
C TRP A 215 7.14 16.28 2.76
N ARG A 216 7.84 17.21 3.41
CA ARG A 216 7.92 17.31 4.87
C ARG A 216 7.62 18.73 5.29
N GLN A 217 6.64 18.91 6.18
CA GLN A 217 6.32 20.22 6.80
C GLN A 217 6.14 21.38 5.80
N GLY A 218 5.59 21.12 4.60
CA GLY A 218 5.33 22.14 3.58
C GLY A 218 6.47 22.41 2.60
N ARG A 219 7.48 21.54 2.52
CA ARG A 219 8.60 21.66 1.56
C ARG A 219 9.07 20.29 1.05
N PRO A 220 9.67 20.20 -0.15
CA PRO A 220 10.34 18.99 -0.62
C PRO A 220 11.71 18.80 0.07
N GLU A 221 12.03 17.57 0.41
CA GLU A 221 13.33 17.10 0.90
C GLU A 221 13.76 15.85 0.12
N GLN A 222 15.06 15.67 -0.10
CA GLN A 222 15.61 14.51 -0.81
C GLN A 222 16.28 13.56 0.21
N LEU A 223 15.90 12.29 0.19
CA LEU A 223 16.42 11.23 1.04
C LEU A 223 16.97 10.07 0.19
N SER A 224 17.86 9.26 0.77
CA SER A 224 18.37 8.04 0.12
C SER A 224 18.33 6.89 1.12
N ALA A 225 17.45 5.92 0.89
CA ALA A 225 17.40 4.69 1.67
C ALA A 225 18.25 3.59 1.02
N THR A 226 18.90 2.76 1.83
CA THR A 226 19.50 1.50 1.38
C THR A 226 18.54 0.38 1.81
N LEU A 227 17.90 -0.28 0.85
CA LEU A 227 16.87 -1.27 1.14
C LEU A 227 17.46 -2.49 1.84
N GLN A 228 16.68 -3.11 2.73
CA GLN A 228 17.10 -4.29 3.49
C GLN A 228 16.28 -5.53 3.12
N GLY A 229 16.75 -6.71 3.49
CA GLY A 229 16.01 -7.95 3.28
C GLY A 229 14.68 -7.97 4.05
N ALA A 230 13.63 -8.46 3.39
CA ALA A 230 12.37 -8.78 4.04
C ALA A 230 12.59 -9.81 5.15
N ARG A 231 11.98 -9.56 6.30
CA ARG A 231 11.70 -10.60 7.30
C ARG A 231 10.25 -11.06 7.06
N PRO A 232 9.88 -12.28 7.44
CA PRO A 232 8.46 -12.61 7.57
C PRO A 232 7.79 -11.63 8.55
N ALA A 233 6.53 -11.28 8.25
CA ALA A 233 5.63 -10.36 8.96
C ALA A 233 5.65 -8.87 8.56
N ASP A 234 4.43 -8.41 8.30
CA ASP A 234 3.84 -7.08 8.46
C ASP A 234 4.19 -5.96 7.47
N THR A 235 3.37 -5.84 6.43
CA THR A 235 3.06 -4.54 5.77
C THR A 235 1.56 -4.29 5.82
N ALA A 236 1.06 -3.93 7.01
CA ALA A 236 -0.34 -3.56 7.19
C ALA A 236 -0.70 -2.29 6.40
N LEU A 237 -1.87 -2.30 5.77
CA LEU A 237 -2.43 -1.15 5.03
C LEU A 237 -3.77 -0.77 5.64
N ALA A 238 -3.82 0.41 6.27
CA ALA A 238 -5.05 0.94 6.86
C ALA A 238 -5.83 1.78 5.84
N GLN A 239 -7.11 1.42 5.60
CA GLN A 239 -8.02 2.16 4.73
C GLN A 239 -8.86 3.17 5.53
N GLY A 240 -9.00 4.41 5.03
CA GLY A 240 -9.80 5.46 5.65
C GLY A 240 -10.90 6.00 4.73
N SER A 241 -12.14 6.06 5.23
CA SER A 241 -13.31 6.66 4.58
C SER A 241 -13.61 8.06 5.16
N ALA A 242 -14.31 8.92 4.41
CA ALA A 242 -14.42 10.35 4.71
C ALA A 242 -15.87 10.86 4.88
N ALA A 243 -16.10 11.75 5.87
CA ALA A 243 -17.29 12.60 6.04
C ALA A 243 -16.98 13.79 6.98
N SER A 244 -17.85 14.82 6.99
CA SER A 244 -17.76 16.07 7.77
C SER A 244 -18.89 16.15 8.83
N HIS A 245 -18.94 17.05 9.83
CA HIS A 245 -18.45 18.44 9.98
C HIS A 245 -18.07 18.81 11.44
N GLY A 246 -17.32 19.91 11.62
CA GLY A 246 -17.31 20.74 12.85
C GLY A 246 -16.52 20.29 14.10
N LYS A 247 -15.58 21.15 14.56
CA LYS A 247 -14.89 21.16 15.88
C LYS A 247 -14.67 19.78 16.54
N LEU A 248 -13.62 19.05 16.11
CA LEU A 248 -13.00 17.84 16.69
C LEU A 248 -13.78 16.99 17.70
N GLY A 249 -14.22 17.51 18.86
CA GLY A 249 -15.10 16.77 19.77
C GLY A 249 -14.42 15.68 20.59
N LEU A 250 -13.12 15.83 20.84
CA LEU A 250 -12.30 14.89 21.63
C LEU A 250 -12.15 15.34 23.08
N SER A 251 -12.37 14.42 24.03
CA SER A 251 -11.77 14.48 25.37
C SER A 251 -10.46 13.72 25.37
N LEU A 252 -9.38 14.35 25.82
CA LEU A 252 -8.01 13.84 25.73
C LEU A 252 -7.31 13.95 27.08
N ARG A 253 -6.56 12.90 27.46
CA ARG A 253 -5.59 12.95 28.56
C ARG A 253 -4.23 12.36 28.14
N PRO A 254 -3.12 12.74 28.80
CA PRO A 254 -1.84 12.07 28.58
C PRO A 254 -1.88 10.56 28.88
N LEU A 255 -1.09 9.79 28.13
CA LEU A 255 -0.77 8.40 28.47
C LEU A 255 -0.13 8.29 29.86
N GLN A 256 -0.64 7.39 30.68
CA GLN A 256 -0.10 7.04 32.00
C GLN A 256 1.10 6.08 31.86
N ALA A 257 1.91 5.99 32.92
CA ALA A 257 3.18 5.24 32.89
C ALA A 257 3.04 3.74 32.59
N ASP A 258 1.89 3.13 32.91
CA ASP A 258 1.66 1.71 32.64
C ASP A 258 1.07 1.48 31.25
N GLU A 259 0.23 2.40 30.75
CA GLU A 259 -0.28 2.40 29.38
C GLU A 259 0.88 2.54 28.37
N LYS A 260 1.85 3.44 28.64
CA LYS A 260 3.09 3.57 27.84
C LYS A 260 3.86 2.27 27.71
N ARG A 261 3.90 1.44 28.76
CA ARG A 261 4.58 0.13 28.72
C ARG A 261 3.80 -0.90 27.91
N GLN A 262 2.47 -0.83 27.92
CA GLN A 262 1.59 -1.74 27.19
C GLN A 262 1.62 -1.43 25.68
N THR A 263 1.46 -0.16 25.30
CA THR A 263 1.51 0.31 23.90
C THR A 263 2.93 0.37 23.34
N ARG A 264 3.94 0.51 24.21
CA ARG A 264 5.35 0.80 23.87
C ARG A 264 5.56 2.19 23.26
N LEU A 265 4.67 3.13 23.59
CA LEU A 265 4.73 4.53 23.20
C LEU A 265 5.40 5.40 24.27
N ASP A 266 6.35 6.24 23.84
CA ASP A 266 7.01 7.23 24.72
C ASP A 266 6.08 8.41 25.08
N GLU A 267 5.20 8.81 24.17
CA GLU A 267 4.25 9.91 24.34
C GLU A 267 2.95 9.71 23.52
N GLY A 268 1.90 10.46 23.89
CA GLY A 268 0.60 10.40 23.24
C GLY A 268 -0.55 10.84 24.16
N LEU A 269 -1.70 11.15 23.56
CA LEU A 269 -2.93 11.54 24.26
C LEU A 269 -4.04 10.50 24.02
N VAL A 270 -4.47 9.82 25.08
CA VAL A 270 -5.58 8.85 25.03
C VAL A 270 -6.89 9.60 24.80
N VAL A 271 -7.70 9.12 23.84
CA VAL A 271 -9.08 9.55 23.60
C VAL A 271 -9.99 8.90 24.64
N GLU A 272 -10.50 9.69 25.57
CA GLU A 272 -11.50 9.21 26.54
C GLU A 272 -12.91 9.23 25.96
N GLN A 273 -13.19 10.23 25.11
CA GLN A 273 -14.46 10.40 24.43
C GLN A 273 -14.23 11.01 23.04
N ALA A 274 -14.94 10.51 22.04
CA ALA A 274 -15.01 11.08 20.71
C ALA A 274 -16.46 11.46 20.38
N SER A 275 -16.64 12.65 19.80
CA SER A 275 -17.90 13.21 19.35
C SER A 275 -17.65 14.15 18.15
N GLY A 276 -18.70 14.71 17.54
CA GLY A 276 -18.55 15.69 16.46
C GLY A 276 -17.67 15.20 15.30
N ALA A 277 -16.86 16.09 14.73
CA ALA A 277 -16.04 15.76 13.56
C ALA A 277 -15.07 14.59 13.75
N ALA A 278 -14.44 14.40 14.92
CA ALA A 278 -13.49 13.29 15.07
C ALA A 278 -14.21 11.93 15.12
N ALA A 279 -15.36 11.84 15.80
CA ALA A 279 -16.17 10.62 15.79
C ALA A 279 -16.70 10.31 14.37
N LEU A 280 -17.13 11.33 13.63
CA LEU A 280 -17.58 11.20 12.24
C LEU A 280 -16.43 10.79 11.29
N ALA A 281 -15.20 11.25 11.56
CA ALA A 281 -13.98 10.82 10.87
C ALA A 281 -13.47 9.43 11.35
N GLY A 282 -14.15 8.78 12.30
CA GLY A 282 -13.83 7.42 12.75
C GLY A 282 -12.85 7.31 13.91
N VAL A 283 -12.52 8.41 14.61
CA VAL A 283 -11.78 8.38 15.90
C VAL A 283 -12.68 7.83 17.00
N GLN A 284 -12.14 6.98 17.86
CA GLN A 284 -12.86 6.21 18.87
C GLN A 284 -12.25 6.37 20.27
N PRO A 285 -13.03 6.21 21.35
CA PRO A 285 -12.49 6.06 22.69
C PRO A 285 -11.49 4.88 22.75
N GLY A 286 -10.34 5.11 23.37
CA GLY A 286 -9.23 4.14 23.41
C GLY A 286 -8.11 4.41 22.39
N ASP A 287 -8.38 5.18 21.32
CA ASP A 287 -7.32 5.65 20.40
C ASP A 287 -6.27 6.47 21.15
N VAL A 288 -5.01 6.41 20.73
CA VAL A 288 -3.95 7.31 21.23
C VAL A 288 -3.54 8.29 20.13
N VAL A 289 -3.80 9.58 20.32
CA VAL A 289 -3.34 10.63 19.41
C VAL A 289 -1.84 10.87 19.62
N LEU A 290 -1.05 10.58 18.59
CA LEU A 290 0.42 10.73 18.58
C LEU A 290 0.86 12.06 17.97
N SER A 291 0.17 12.55 16.94
CA SER A 291 0.51 13.80 16.27
C SER A 291 -0.70 14.50 15.63
N ILE A 292 -0.55 15.79 15.36
CA ILE A 292 -1.51 16.60 14.60
C ILE A 292 -0.76 17.34 13.49
N ASN A 293 -1.15 17.15 12.23
CA ASN A 293 -0.46 17.65 11.04
C ASN A 293 1.06 17.33 11.04
N GLY A 294 1.44 16.14 11.52
CA GLY A 294 2.83 15.70 11.66
C GLY A 294 3.62 16.36 12.80
N GLN A 295 2.96 17.09 13.71
CA GLN A 295 3.59 17.67 14.91
C GLN A 295 3.23 16.86 16.16
N PRO A 296 4.20 16.43 16.99
CA PRO A 296 3.94 15.58 18.15
C PRO A 296 2.91 16.15 19.13
N ALA A 297 1.91 15.33 19.48
CA ALA A 297 0.81 15.68 20.37
C ALA A 297 1.21 15.51 21.85
N SER A 298 2.37 16.04 22.27
CA SER A 298 2.90 15.81 23.63
C SER A 298 2.07 16.47 24.76
N SER A 299 1.06 17.28 24.42
CA SER A 299 0.13 17.91 25.36
C SER A 299 -1.12 18.42 24.66
N VAL A 300 -2.22 18.56 25.41
CA VAL A 300 -3.49 19.10 24.90
C VAL A 300 -3.32 20.55 24.44
N GLU A 301 -2.45 21.32 25.10
CA GLU A 301 -2.13 22.71 24.79
C GLU A 301 -1.45 22.84 23.42
N LYS A 302 -0.48 21.97 23.12
CA LYS A 302 0.15 21.92 21.79
C LYS A 302 -0.87 21.55 20.72
N LEU A 303 -1.71 20.54 20.97
CA LEU A 303 -2.73 20.11 20.02
C LEU A 303 -3.72 21.24 19.72
N ARG A 304 -4.20 21.96 20.74
CA ARG A 304 -5.02 23.18 20.58
C ARG A 304 -4.29 24.28 19.80
N ALA A 305 -2.99 24.48 20.02
CA ALA A 305 -2.21 25.51 19.34
C ALA A 305 -1.95 25.21 17.85
N VAL A 306 -1.88 23.92 17.45
CA VAL A 306 -1.85 23.52 16.04
C VAL A 306 -3.24 23.65 15.42
N LEU A 307 -4.28 23.16 16.11
CA LEU A 307 -5.67 23.28 15.69
C LEU A 307 -6.10 24.72 15.40
N ALA A 308 -5.72 25.67 16.27
CA ALA A 308 -6.04 27.10 16.10
C ALA A 308 -5.38 27.77 14.86
N LYS A 309 -4.45 27.07 14.19
CA LYS A 309 -3.79 27.50 12.95
C LYS A 309 -4.19 26.67 11.73
N ALA A 310 -5.01 25.65 11.92
CA ALA A 310 -5.54 24.82 10.86
C ALA A 310 -6.82 25.47 10.32
N ASP A 311 -7.03 25.31 9.01
CA ASP A 311 -8.08 26.01 8.26
C ASP A 311 -9.22 25.02 7.93
N LYS A 312 -9.05 24.22 6.87
CA LYS A 312 -10.08 23.28 6.39
C LYS A 312 -10.13 21.96 7.16
N SER A 313 -8.98 21.42 7.52
CA SER A 313 -8.82 20.07 8.06
C SER A 313 -7.58 19.94 8.95
N VAL A 314 -7.56 18.89 9.77
CA VAL A 314 -6.37 18.40 10.47
C VAL A 314 -6.19 16.91 10.24
N ALA A 315 -4.95 16.46 10.15
CA ALA A 315 -4.57 15.05 10.11
C ALA A 315 -4.10 14.63 11.51
N LEU A 316 -4.91 13.82 12.22
CA LEU A 316 -4.52 13.22 13.50
C LEU A 316 -3.81 11.89 13.22
N LEU A 317 -2.55 11.73 13.63
CA LEU A 317 -1.96 10.41 13.74
C LEU A 317 -2.51 9.75 15.00
N ILE A 318 -3.28 8.68 14.85
CA ILE A 318 -3.73 7.85 15.96
C ILE A 318 -2.98 6.52 15.96
N GLU A 319 -2.81 5.92 17.13
CA GLU A 319 -2.58 4.49 17.30
C GLU A 319 -3.88 3.82 17.76
N ARG A 320 -4.24 2.72 17.09
CA ARG A 320 -5.34 1.82 17.44
C ARG A 320 -4.86 0.39 17.26
N ASP A 321 -5.03 -0.46 18.28
CA ASP A 321 -4.65 -1.88 18.26
C ASP A 321 -3.20 -2.15 17.79
N GLY A 322 -2.27 -1.23 18.09
CA GLY A 322 -0.87 -1.29 17.69
C GLY A 322 -0.56 -0.85 16.25
N GLN A 323 -1.56 -0.40 15.49
CA GLN A 323 -1.38 0.17 14.15
C GLN A 323 -1.54 1.70 14.18
N GLN A 324 -0.72 2.40 13.38
CA GLN A 324 -0.75 3.86 13.28
C GLN A 324 -1.41 4.31 11.96
N LEU A 325 -2.31 5.29 12.03
CA LEU A 325 -3.09 5.82 10.90
C LEU A 325 -3.28 7.33 11.03
N PHE A 326 -3.10 8.10 9.95
CA PHE A 326 -3.59 9.47 9.87
C PHE A 326 -5.08 9.50 9.53
N VAL A 327 -5.89 9.98 10.47
CA VAL A 327 -7.30 10.28 10.31
C VAL A 327 -7.47 11.77 9.94
N PRO A 328 -7.94 12.11 8.73
CA PRO A 328 -8.28 13.47 8.38
C PRO A 328 -9.62 13.88 9.00
N VAL A 329 -9.60 14.88 9.88
CA VAL A 329 -10.78 15.46 10.50
C VAL A 329 -11.09 16.82 9.86
N PRO A 330 -12.25 16.99 9.19
CA PRO A 330 -12.70 18.30 8.72
C PRO A 330 -12.98 19.25 9.88
N LEU A 331 -12.59 20.53 9.73
CA LEU A 331 -12.82 21.57 10.75
C LEU A 331 -14.06 22.42 10.45
N ALA A 332 -14.30 22.67 9.17
CA ALA A 332 -15.60 23.08 8.65
C ALA A 332 -16.48 21.82 8.55
#